data_AF-A0A7S3AGZ4-F1
#
_entry.id   AF-A0A7S3AGZ4-F1
#
_cell.length_a   1.000
_cell.length_b   1.000
_cell.length_c   1.000
_cell.angle_alpha   90.00
_cell.angle_beta   90.00
_cell.angle_gamma   90.00
#
_symmetry.space_group_name_H-M   'P 1'
#
loop_
_entity.id
_entity.type
_entity.pdbx_description
1 polymer ?
#
loop_
_entity_poly.entity_id
_entity_poly.type
_entity_poly.pdbx_seq_one_letter_code
_entity_poly.pdbx_strand_id
1 'polypeptide(L)'
;TVLMHTTSRNFSTRCARYQDDTPDADVYTWWQAVPRLRNEAVLSHLGLLQREGRIRASAEAVVLFDESHGPDLSSLRRLHRHFRWSERVRFDEFALCLHLLPPGHPDRRWCKRARGIFTVGGLDVAQLVQ
;
A
#
# COMPACT_ATOMS: atom_id res chain seq x y z
N THR A 1 7.79 -7.80 -2.77
CA THR A 1 6.80 -8.74 -3.31
C THR A 1 6.91 -10.04 -2.56
N VAL A 2 5.80 -10.55 -2.00
CA VAL A 2 5.80 -11.86 -1.30
C VAL A 2 5.13 -12.87 -2.23
N LEU A 3 5.80 -13.98 -2.55
CA LEU A 3 5.31 -15.02 -3.46
C LEU A 3 4.88 -16.26 -2.67
N MET A 4 3.76 -16.88 -3.05
CA MET A 4 3.36 -18.23 -2.65
C MET A 4 3.75 -19.22 -3.76
N HIS A 5 4.44 -20.31 -3.41
CA HIS A 5 4.74 -21.40 -4.34
C HIS A 5 4.10 -22.69 -3.81
N THR A 6 3.22 -23.32 -4.57
CA THR A 6 2.29 -24.38 -4.11
C THR A 6 2.87 -25.78 -4.00
N THR A 7 4.19 -25.95 -3.87
CA THR A 7 4.79 -27.30 -3.70
C THR A 7 5.59 -27.49 -2.41
N SER A 8 5.75 -26.48 -1.58
CA SER A 8 6.15 -26.66 -0.17
C SER A 8 5.63 -25.50 0.65
N ARG A 9 5.36 -25.69 1.94
CA ARG A 9 4.88 -24.65 2.88
C ARG A 9 5.92 -23.56 3.18
N ASN A 10 6.75 -23.20 2.21
CA ASN A 10 7.83 -22.23 2.34
C ASN A 10 7.42 -20.93 1.67
N PHE A 11 7.48 -19.84 2.45
CA PHE A 11 7.31 -18.49 1.94
C PHE A 11 8.68 -17.97 1.48
N SER A 12 8.69 -17.23 0.37
CA SER A 12 9.89 -16.50 -0.04
C SER A 12 9.52 -15.04 -0.32
N THR A 13 10.33 -14.12 0.19
CA THR A 13 10.18 -12.69 -0.06
C THR A 13 11.21 -12.29 -1.10
N ARG A 14 10.75 -11.74 -2.22
CA ARG A 14 11.62 -11.10 -3.20
C ARG A 14 11.49 -9.58 -3.10
N CYS A 15 12.63 -8.94 -2.83
CA CYS A 15 12.75 -7.49 -2.82
C CYS A 15 13.09 -7.03 -4.23
N ALA A 16 12.05 -6.65 -4.98
CA ALA A 16 12.19 -6.04 -6.28
C ALA A 16 11.15 -4.93 -6.46
N ARG A 17 11.37 -4.06 -7.44
CA ARG A 17 10.35 -3.10 -7.87
C ARG A 17 9.18 -3.89 -8.48
N TYR A 18 7.95 -3.49 -8.17
CA TYR A 18 6.77 -4.20 -8.68
C TYR A 18 6.68 -4.14 -10.21
N GLN A 19 7.37 -3.19 -10.84
CA GLN A 19 7.48 -3.06 -12.30
C GLN A 19 8.45 -4.07 -12.94
N ASP A 20 9.45 -4.53 -12.19
CA ASP A 20 10.63 -5.23 -12.73
C ASP A 20 10.63 -6.74 -12.42
N ASP A 21 9.64 -7.25 -11.68
CA ASP A 21 9.58 -8.65 -11.20
C ASP A 21 8.23 -9.31 -11.49
N THR A 22 8.10 -10.56 -11.05
CA THR A 22 6.97 -11.47 -11.20
C THR A 22 5.62 -10.84 -10.83
N PRO A 23 4.71 -10.67 -11.81
CA PRO A 23 3.39 -10.06 -11.62
C PRO A 23 2.36 -11.01 -10.96
N ASP A 24 2.72 -12.27 -10.68
CA ASP A 24 1.87 -13.25 -9.99
C ASP A 24 2.10 -13.28 -8.47
N ALA A 25 2.46 -12.14 -7.87
CA ALA A 25 2.52 -12.05 -6.43
C ALA A 25 1.14 -11.92 -5.81
N ASP A 26 0.95 -12.62 -4.70
CA ASP A 26 -0.24 -12.47 -3.88
C ASP A 26 -0.29 -11.12 -3.19
N VAL A 27 0.87 -10.49 -2.94
CA VAL A 27 0.97 -9.20 -2.25
C VAL A 27 2.04 -8.30 -2.85
N TYR A 28 1.62 -7.10 -3.26
CA TYR A 28 2.50 -5.98 -3.60
C TYR A 28 2.49 -4.94 -2.48
N THR A 29 3.68 -4.46 -2.12
CA THR A 29 3.87 -3.38 -1.15
C THR A 29 4.72 -2.29 -1.80
N TRP A 30 4.20 -1.08 -1.94
CA TRP A 30 4.86 0.01 -2.71
C TRP A 30 5.07 1.30 -1.92
N TRP A 31 5.12 1.21 -0.58
CA TRP A 31 5.23 2.35 0.33
C TRP A 31 6.63 3.01 0.38
N GLN A 32 7.67 2.38 -0.19
CA GLN A 32 9.05 2.93 -0.22
C GLN A 32 9.64 3.11 -1.63
N ALA A 33 8.91 2.84 -2.70
CA ALA A 33 9.48 2.92 -4.04
C ALA A 33 9.60 4.38 -4.51
N VAL A 34 10.85 4.82 -4.72
CA VAL A 34 11.22 6.13 -5.25
C VAL A 34 11.03 6.15 -6.78
N PRO A 35 10.45 7.20 -7.39
CA PRO A 35 9.91 8.42 -6.78
C PRO A 35 8.37 8.38 -6.64
N ARG A 36 7.88 8.82 -5.46
CA ARG A 36 6.49 9.25 -5.18
C ARG A 36 5.41 8.50 -5.97
N LEU A 37 5.32 7.20 -5.80
CA LEU A 37 4.19 6.44 -6.32
C LEU A 37 2.92 6.91 -5.63
N ARG A 38 2.02 7.52 -6.42
CA ARG A 38 0.65 7.80 -6.00
C ARG A 38 -0.14 6.51 -6.11
N ASN A 39 -1.04 6.26 -5.16
CA ASN A 39 -1.88 5.07 -5.19
C ASN A 39 -2.58 4.92 -6.54
N GLU A 40 -3.09 6.00 -7.13
CA GLU A 40 -3.72 5.95 -8.45
C GLU A 40 -2.78 5.47 -9.56
N ALA A 41 -1.53 5.92 -9.59
CA ALA A 41 -0.58 5.52 -10.62
C ALA A 41 -0.25 4.01 -10.54
N VAL A 42 -0.13 3.49 -9.31
CA VAL A 42 0.09 2.07 -9.08
C VAL A 42 -1.15 1.28 -9.50
N LEU A 43 -2.32 1.69 -9.04
CA LEU A 43 -3.59 1.04 -9.35
C LEU A 43 -3.87 1.01 -10.86
N SER A 44 -3.61 2.10 -11.58
CA SER A 44 -3.73 2.12 -13.04
C SER A 44 -2.74 1.18 -13.73
N HIS A 45 -1.50 1.08 -13.23
CA HIS A 45 -0.54 0.13 -13.76
C HIS A 45 -0.95 -1.33 -13.49
N LEU A 46 -1.44 -1.65 -12.29
CA LEU A 46 -1.97 -2.97 -11.97
C LEU A 46 -3.16 -3.33 -12.87
N GLY A 47 -4.03 -2.36 -13.17
CA GLY A 47 -5.11 -2.54 -14.14
C GLY A 47 -4.63 -2.84 -15.56
N LEU A 48 -3.54 -2.20 -16.02
CA LEU A 48 -2.90 -2.54 -17.29
C LEU A 48 -2.36 -3.98 -17.30
N LEU A 49 -1.60 -4.35 -16.27
CA LEU A 49 -1.06 -5.70 -16.13
C LEU A 49 -2.17 -6.78 -16.07
N GLN A 50 -3.30 -6.48 -15.43
CA GLN A 50 -4.43 -7.39 -15.39
C GLN A 50 -5.08 -7.57 -16.79
N ARG A 51 -5.22 -6.50 -17.58
CA ARG A 51 -5.71 -6.58 -18.98
C ARG A 51 -4.78 -7.38 -19.88
N GLU A 52 -3.48 -7.32 -19.63
CA GLU A 52 -2.46 -8.11 -20.34
C GLU A 52 -2.41 -9.58 -19.89
N GLY A 53 -3.24 -9.99 -18.94
CA GLY A 53 -3.24 -11.35 -18.39
C GLY A 53 -2.04 -11.65 -17.49
N ARG A 54 -1.29 -10.63 -17.07
CA ARG A 54 -0.11 -10.75 -16.19
C ARG A 54 -0.47 -10.83 -14.71
N ILE A 55 -1.67 -10.38 -14.34
CA ILE A 55 -2.26 -10.50 -13.00
C ILE A 55 -3.59 -11.23 -13.13
N ARG A 56 -3.93 -12.09 -12.17
CA ARG A 56 -5.24 -12.79 -12.14
C ARG A 56 -6.42 -11.82 -12.18
N ALA A 57 -7.49 -12.19 -12.87
CA ALA A 57 -8.70 -11.37 -13.00
C ALA A 57 -9.39 -11.09 -11.64
N SER A 58 -9.20 -11.97 -10.66
CA SER A 58 -9.72 -11.84 -9.29
C SER A 58 -8.81 -11.06 -8.33
N ALA A 59 -7.75 -10.40 -8.83
CA ALA A 59 -6.84 -9.67 -7.98
C ALA A 59 -7.51 -8.47 -7.32
N GLU A 60 -7.24 -8.31 -6.03
CA GLU A 60 -7.68 -7.20 -5.19
C GLU A 60 -6.48 -6.39 -4.74
N ALA A 61 -6.61 -5.06 -4.76
CA ALA A 61 -5.65 -4.14 -4.18
C ALA A 61 -6.13 -3.70 -2.80
N VAL A 62 -5.34 -3.98 -1.77
CA VAL A 62 -5.54 -3.47 -0.41
C VAL A 62 -4.66 -2.25 -0.21
N VAL A 63 -5.27 -1.08 -0.04
CA VAL A 63 -4.58 0.20 -0.01
C VAL A 63 -4.79 0.87 1.35
N LEU A 64 -3.71 1.41 1.90
CA LEU A 64 -3.69 2.11 3.18
C LEU A 64 -3.51 3.61 2.95
N PHE A 65 -4.30 4.43 3.64
CA PHE A 65 -4.32 5.88 3.54
C PHE A 65 -4.13 6.51 4.94
N ASP A 66 -3.08 7.31 5.11
CA ASP A 66 -2.86 8.13 6.30
C ASP A 66 -3.82 9.34 6.30
N GLU A 67 -4.83 9.35 7.18
CA GLU A 67 -5.79 10.46 7.26
C GLU A 67 -5.12 11.80 7.65
N SER A 68 -3.93 11.76 8.26
CA SER A 68 -3.15 12.96 8.60
C SER A 68 -2.29 13.48 7.45
N HIS A 69 -2.15 12.71 6.36
CA HIS A 69 -1.37 13.07 5.19
C HIS A 69 -2.27 13.59 4.07
N GLY A 70 -2.17 14.88 3.75
CA GLY A 70 -3.03 15.53 2.73
C GLY A 70 -3.14 14.80 1.38
N PRO A 71 -2.03 14.33 0.77
CA PRO A 71 -2.06 13.52 -0.45
C PRO A 71 -2.86 12.21 -0.31
N ASP A 72 -2.70 11.49 0.80
CA ASP A 72 -3.44 10.25 1.05
C ASP A 72 -4.92 10.55 1.27
N LEU A 73 -5.24 11.57 2.06
CA LEU A 73 -6.63 12.00 2.27
C LEU A 73 -7.31 12.41 0.95
N SER A 74 -6.58 13.06 0.05
CA SER A 74 -7.07 13.41 -1.29
C SER A 74 -7.34 12.16 -2.15
N SER A 75 -6.45 11.18 -2.08
CA SER A 75 -6.56 9.91 -2.81
C SER A 75 -7.69 9.05 -2.26
N LEU A 76 -7.85 9.01 -0.94
CA LEU A 76 -8.96 8.36 -0.25
C LEU A 76 -10.29 8.90 -0.76
N ARG A 77 -10.49 10.22 -0.80
CA ARG A 77 -11.75 10.82 -1.29
C ARG A 77 -12.07 10.43 -2.74
N ARG A 78 -11.05 10.30 -3.61
CA ARG A 78 -11.25 9.89 -5.00
C ARG A 78 -11.62 8.41 -5.12
N LEU A 79 -10.93 7.56 -4.36
CA LEU A 79 -11.01 6.11 -4.48
C LEU A 79 -12.10 5.48 -3.61
N HIS A 80 -12.60 6.18 -2.59
CA HIS A 80 -13.58 5.65 -1.63
C HIS A 80 -14.83 5.06 -2.30
N ARG A 81 -15.29 5.64 -3.41
CA ARG A 81 -16.45 5.13 -4.16
C ARG A 81 -16.24 3.77 -4.82
N HIS A 82 -14.98 3.35 -4.96
CA HIS A 82 -14.59 2.08 -5.58
C HIS A 82 -14.27 1.00 -4.54
N PHE A 83 -14.32 1.34 -3.24
CA PHE A 83 -14.02 0.37 -2.19
C PHE A 83 -15.14 -0.66 -2.08
N ARG A 84 -14.76 -1.94 -2.10
CA ARG A 84 -15.65 -3.06 -1.76
C ARG A 84 -15.86 -3.17 -0.27
N TRP A 85 -14.82 -2.86 0.47
CA TRP A 85 -14.83 -2.76 1.92
C TRP A 85 -13.82 -1.71 2.35
N SER A 86 -14.01 -1.16 3.54
CA SER A 86 -13.05 -0.30 4.18
C SER A 86 -13.09 -0.44 5.70
N GLU A 87 -11.93 -0.21 6.32
CA GLU A 87 -11.77 -0.24 7.76
C GLU A 87 -10.93 0.95 8.21
N ARG A 88 -11.31 1.54 9.35
CA ARG A 88 -10.56 2.62 9.99
C ARG A 88 -9.78 2.06 11.16
N VAL A 89 -8.46 2.02 11.02
CA VAL A 89 -7.54 1.44 11.99
C VAL A 89 -6.86 2.57 12.76
N ARG A 90 -7.13 2.66 14.06
CA ARG A 90 -6.43 3.61 14.95
C ARG A 90 -5.04 3.07 15.28
N PHE A 91 -4.06 3.95 15.33
CA PHE A 91 -2.70 3.61 15.75
C PHE A 91 -2.11 4.70 16.65
N ASP A 92 -1.28 4.29 17.60
CA ASP A 92 -0.49 5.19 18.44
C ASP A 92 0.86 4.55 18.74
N GLU A 93 1.83 4.87 17.90
CA GLU A 93 3.23 4.51 18.01
C GLU A 93 4.09 5.72 18.42
N PHE A 94 3.46 6.80 18.92
CA PHE A 94 4.15 8.06 19.23
C PHE A 94 5.28 7.86 20.24
N ALA A 95 4.99 7.13 21.33
CA ALA A 95 5.97 6.83 22.36
C ALA A 95 7.13 5.98 21.83
N LEU A 96 6.84 4.98 21.00
CA LEU A 96 7.84 4.14 20.35
C LEU A 96 8.74 4.98 19.42
N CYS A 97 8.16 5.85 18.59
CA CYS A 97 8.92 6.75 17.72
C CYS A 97 9.87 7.66 18.51
N LEU A 98 9.41 8.25 19.62
CA LEU A 98 10.25 9.08 20.48
C LEU A 98 11.35 8.31 21.21
N HIS A 99 11.14 7.03 21.47
CA HIS A 99 12.11 6.14 22.09
C HIS A 99 13.21 5.72 21.10
N LEU A 100 12.84 5.46 19.84
CA LEU A 100 13.79 5.05 18.79
C LEU A 100 14.71 6.19 18.32
N LEU A 101 14.30 7.45 18.48
CA LEU A 101 15.09 8.60 18.10
C LEU A 101 15.75 9.23 19.34
N PRO A 102 17.03 9.63 19.32
CA PRO A 102 17.66 10.31 20.45
C PRO A 102 17.10 11.75 20.63
N PRO A 103 17.14 12.34 21.83
CA PRO A 103 16.73 13.73 22.06
C PRO A 103 17.47 14.70 21.12
N GLY A 104 16.75 15.68 20.57
CA GLY A 104 17.31 16.64 19.61
C GLY A 104 17.44 16.15 18.16
N HIS A 105 17.16 14.87 17.87
CA HIS A 105 17.17 14.37 16.50
C HIS A 105 16.12 15.12 15.64
N PRO A 106 16.49 15.66 14.46
CA PRO A 106 15.60 16.51 13.66
C PRO A 106 14.30 15.78 13.27
N ASP A 107 14.35 14.46 13.10
CA ASP A 107 13.19 13.66 12.72
C ASP A 107 12.18 13.41 13.85
N ARG A 108 12.49 13.75 15.12
CA ARG A 108 11.49 13.69 16.21
C ARG A 108 10.26 14.53 15.90
N ARG A 109 10.39 15.58 15.08
CA ARG A 109 9.26 16.40 14.62
C ARG A 109 8.23 15.58 13.83
N TRP A 110 8.67 14.53 13.15
CA TRP A 110 7.82 13.63 12.37
C TRP A 110 7.10 12.59 13.23
N CYS A 111 7.52 12.35 14.48
CA CYS A 111 6.83 11.43 15.37
C CYS A 111 5.37 11.82 15.62
N LYS A 112 4.98 13.09 15.41
CA LYS A 112 3.57 13.50 15.44
C LYS A 112 2.69 12.70 14.47
N ARG A 113 3.26 12.17 13.38
CA ARG A 113 2.59 11.29 12.41
C ARG A 113 2.55 9.82 12.82
N ALA A 114 3.29 9.43 13.85
CA ALA A 114 3.26 8.07 14.40
C ALA A 114 2.02 7.82 15.30
N ARG A 115 0.98 8.65 15.19
CA ARG A 115 -0.31 8.43 15.82
C ARG A 115 -1.41 8.98 14.92
N GLY A 116 -2.56 8.32 14.90
CA GLY A 116 -3.68 8.78 14.10
C GLY A 116 -4.60 7.63 13.67
N ILE A 117 -5.12 7.75 12.46
CA ILE A 117 -6.04 6.80 11.86
C ILE A 117 -5.57 6.52 10.43
N PHE A 118 -5.45 5.23 10.12
CA PHE A 118 -5.38 4.76 8.75
C PHE A 118 -6.78 4.39 8.29
N THR A 119 -7.16 4.78 7.07
CA THR A 119 -8.22 4.07 6.36
C THR A 119 -7.59 3.02 5.47
N VAL A 120 -8.01 1.78 5.61
CA VAL A 120 -7.63 0.67 4.73
C VAL A 120 -8.83 0.36 3.84
N GLY A 121 -8.62 0.19 2.55
CA GLY A 121 -9.69 -0.12 1.60
C GLY A 121 -9.27 -1.22 0.63
N GLY A 122 -10.20 -2.13 0.37
CA GLY A 122 -10.08 -3.16 -0.66
C GLY A 122 -10.75 -2.73 -1.96
N LEU A 123 -10.04 -2.87 -3.07
CA LEU A 123 -10.47 -2.49 -4.42
C LEU A 123 -10.27 -3.66 -5.38
N ASP A 124 -11.27 -4.00 -6.18
CA ASP A 124 -11.04 -4.91 -7.32
C ASP A 124 -10.17 -4.19 -8.35
N VAL A 125 -9.05 -4.81 -8.75
CA VAL A 125 -8.14 -4.20 -9.74
C VAL A 125 -8.86 -3.91 -11.06
N ALA A 126 -9.86 -4.74 -11.41
CA ALA A 126 -10.67 -4.58 -12.62
C ALA A 126 -11.52 -3.30 -12.62
N GLN A 127 -11.92 -2.79 -11.46
CA GLN A 127 -12.77 -1.60 -11.34
C GLN A 127 -11.99 -0.28 -11.46
N LEU A 128 -10.66 -0.37 -11.48
CA LEU A 128 -9.74 0.77 -11.52
C LEU A 128 -9.35 1.18 -12.94
N VAL A 129 -9.88 0.46 -13.93
CA VAL A 129 -9.67 0.68 -15.36
C VAL A 129 -10.95 1.28 -15.95
N GLN A 130 -11.15 2.59 -15.79
CA GLN A 130 -12.15 3.37 -16.54
C GLN A 130 -11.48 4.57 -17.18
#